data_AF-Q12VY9-F1
#
_entry.id   AF-Q12VY9-F1
#
_cell.length_a   1.000
_cell.length_b   1.000
_cell.length_c   1.000
_cell.angle_alpha   90.00
_cell.angle_beta   90.00
_cell.angle_gamma   90.00
#
_symmetry.space_group_name_H-M   'P 1'
#
loop_
_entity.id
_entity.type
_entity.pdbx_description
1 polymer ?
#
loop_
_entity_poly.entity_id
_entity_poly.type
_entity_poly.pdbx_seq_one_letter_code
_entity_poly.pdbx_strand_id
1 'polypeptide(L)' 'MIAFFTCGGCSGRRVFRLVRSLKKHDIDVIHLSSCMIMKNYPECPHIDSIKKTITDAGIEIVEGTHH' A
#
# COMPACT_ATOMS: atom_id res chain seq x y z
N MET A 1 -13.69 -3.20 6.04
CA MET A 1 -12.75 -3.20 4.90
C MET A 1 -13.48 -2.68 3.66
N ILE A 2 -13.00 -1.58 3.05
CA ILE A 2 -13.66 -0.93 1.88
C ILE A 2 -13.08 -1.45 0.56
N ALA A 3 -11.80 -1.84 0.53
CA ALA A 3 -11.16 -2.43 -0.65
C ALA A 3 -9.99 -3.33 -0.25
N PHE A 4 -9.65 -4.28 -1.13
CA PHE A 4 -8.43 -5.09 -1.06
C PHE A 4 -7.81 -5.16 -2.46
N PHE A 5 -6.50 -4.97 -2.57
CA PHE A 5 -5.80 -5.06 -3.83
C PHE A 5 -4.35 -5.53 -3.64
N THR A 6 -3.80 -6.15 -4.68
CA THR A 6 -2.39 -6.53 -4.71
C THR A 6 -1.55 -5.45 -5.35
N CYS A 7 -0.29 -5.32 -4.93
CA CYS A 7 0.67 -4.39 -5.55
C CYS A 7 0.94 -4.72 -7.02
N GLY A 8 0.63 -5.94 -7.47
CA GLY A 8 0.76 -6.38 -8.85
C GLY A 8 2.18 -6.79 -9.24
N GLY A 9 3.11 -6.91 -8.28
CA GLY A 9 4.50 -7.28 -8.53
C GLY A 9 5.40 -6.10 -8.89
N CYS A 10 6.58 -6.41 -9.43
CA CYS A 10 7.65 -5.43 -9.60
C CYS A 10 7.33 -4.44 -10.73
N SER A 11 6.91 -3.25 -10.29
CA SER A 11 6.96 -1.93 -10.92
C SER A 11 6.23 -0.89 -10.05
N GLY A 12 5.45 -1.34 -9.04
CA GLY A 12 4.76 -0.48 -8.05
C GLY A 12 3.62 0.38 -8.61
N ARG A 13 3.57 0.60 -9.92
CA ARG A 13 2.68 1.52 -10.65
C ARG A 13 1.19 1.29 -10.37
N ARG A 14 0.80 0.03 -10.13
CA ARG A 14 -0.59 -0.32 -9.80
C ARG A 14 -1.04 0.31 -8.49
N VAL A 15 -0.17 0.38 -7.48
CA VAL A 15 -0.49 0.96 -6.17
C VAL A 15 -0.82 2.44 -6.30
N PHE A 16 0.00 3.22 -7.01
CA PHE A 16 -0.22 4.64 -7.25
C PHE A 16 -1.61 4.95 -7.83
N ARG A 17 -2.00 4.21 -8.87
CA ARG A 17 -3.30 4.39 -9.52
C ARG A 17 -4.45 4.07 -8.57
N LEU A 18 -4.30 3.02 -7.76
CA LEU A 18 -5.35 2.56 -6.86
C LEU A 18 -5.50 3.49 -5.65
N VAL A 19 -4.39 3.94 -5.04
CA VAL A 19 -4.41 4.93 -3.95
C VAL A 19 -5.15 6.20 -4.40
N ARG A 20 -4.88 6.70 -5.61
CA ARG A 20 -5.58 7.86 -6.16
C ARG A 20 -7.08 7.62 -6.36
N SER A 21 -7.48 6.41 -6.73
CA SER A 21 -8.89 6.04 -6.85
C SER A 21 -9.54 5.94 -5.48
N LEU A 22 -8.87 5.33 -4.51
CA LEU A 22 -9.37 5.12 -3.15
C LEU A 22 -9.50 6.44 -2.37
N LYS A 23 -8.64 7.43 -2.64
CA LYS A 23 -8.76 8.77 -2.07
C LYS A 23 -10.13 9.42 -2.32
N LYS A 24 -10.85 9.03 -3.38
CA LYS A 24 -12.21 9.54 -3.66
C LYS A 24 -13.29 8.97 -2.74
N HIS A 25 -12.94 7.99 -1.91
CA HIS A 25 -13.84 7.27 -1.03
C HIS A 25 -13.55 7.54 0.46
N ASP A 26 -12.86 8.65 0.76
CA ASP A 26 -12.56 9.10 2.13
C ASP A 26 -12.00 7.98 3.03
N ILE A 27 -10.95 7.29 2.54
CA ILE A 27 -10.27 6.26 3.33
C ILE A 27 -9.25 6.87 4.29
N ASP A 28 -9.26 6.41 5.53
CA ASP A 28 -8.35 6.90 6.57
C ASP A 28 -7.03 6.12 6.62
N VAL A 29 -7.09 4.79 6.38
CA VAL A 29 -5.98 3.86 6.64
C VAL A 29 -5.77 2.87 5.49
N ILE A 30 -4.52 2.62 5.14
CA ILE A 30 -4.09 1.51 4.28
C ILE A 30 -3.20 0.55 5.06
N HIS A 31 -3.56 -0.73 5.01
CA HIS A 31 -2.80 -1.83 5.59
C HIS A 31 -1.84 -2.43 4.57
N LEU A 32 -0.55 -2.46 4.89
CA LEU A 32 0.45 -3.13 4.07
C LEU A 32 0.58 -4.61 4.46
N SER A 33 0.56 -5.49 3.46
CA SER A 33 0.63 -6.94 3.67
C SER A 33 2.00 -7.40 4.15
N SER A 34 2.04 -8.52 4.87
CA SER A 34 3.26 -9.15 5.41
C SER A 34 4.37 -9.33 4.37
N CYS A 35 4.05 -9.70 3.13
CA CYS A 35 5.04 -9.87 2.05
C CYS A 35 5.79 -8.58 1.66
N MET A 36 5.30 -7.41 2.05
CA MET A 36 5.93 -6.12 1.78
C MET A 36 6.78 -5.59 2.94
N ILE A 37 6.66 -6.19 4.14
CA ILE A 37 7.26 -5.69 5.38
C ILE A 37 8.17 -6.74 6.04
N MET A 38 7.81 -8.02 5.96
CA MET A 38 8.54 -9.08 6.61
C MET A 38 9.85 -9.41 5.88
N LYS A 39 10.91 -9.59 6.67
CA LYS A 39 12.25 -9.98 6.19
C LYS A 39 12.34 -11.38 5.57
N ASN A 40 11.30 -12.21 5.77
CA ASN A 40 11.25 -13.57 5.22
C ASN A 40 10.82 -13.60 3.75
N TYR A 41 10.48 -12.46 3.15
CA TYR A 41 10.16 -12.31 1.73
C TYR A 41 11.27 -11.52 1.02
N PRO A 42 11.43 -11.72 -0.31
CA PRO A 42 12.27 -10.84 -1.11
C PRO A 42 11.88 -9.38 -0.87
N GLU A 43 12.87 -8.53 -0.55
CA GLU A 43 12.64 -7.12 -0.28
C GLU A 43 11.99 -6.44 -1.49
N CYS A 44 10.94 -5.66 -1.24
CA CYS A 44 10.28 -4.92 -2.29
C CYS A 44 11.11 -3.67 -2.63
N PRO A 45 11.67 -3.55 -3.85
CA PRO A 45 12.51 -2.41 -4.22
C PRO A 45 11.73 -1.09 -4.33
N HIS A 46 10.40 -1.14 -4.24
CA HIS A 46 9.52 0.01 -4.37
C HIS A 46 8.76 0.34 -3.08
N ILE A 47 9.10 -0.28 -1.95
CA ILE A 47 8.36 -0.11 -0.70
C ILE A 47 8.33 1.36 -0.25
N ASP A 48 9.47 2.06 -0.32
CA ASP A 48 9.56 3.45 0.09
C ASP A 48 8.75 4.38 -0.82
N SER A 49 8.77 4.10 -2.13
CA SER A 49 7.98 4.85 -3.11
C SER A 49 6.47 4.64 -2.87
N ILE A 50 6.07 3.42 -2.53
CA ILE A 50 4.69 3.07 -2.20
C ILE A 50 4.25 3.80 -0.92
N LYS A 51 5.05 3.71 0.15
CA LYS A 51 4.78 4.40 1.42
C LYS A 51 4.63 5.90 1.18
N LYS A 52 5.58 6.51 0.47
CA LYS A 52 5.55 7.93 0.12
C LYS A 52 4.26 8.32 -0.62
N THR A 53 3.80 7.50 -1.56
CA THR A 53 2.57 7.78 -2.32
C THR A 53 1.33 7.80 -1.44
N ILE A 54 1.27 6.89 -0.46
CA ILE A 54 0.15 6.80 0.46
C ILE A 54 0.17 7.99 1.42
N THR A 55 1.34 8.33 1.98
CA THR A 55 1.48 9.50 2.86
C THR A 55 1.23 10.82 2.12
N ASP A 56 1.70 10.97 0.88
CA ASP A 56 1.45 12.15 0.02
C ASP A 56 -0.04 12.27 -0.34
N ALA A 57 -0.78 11.16 -0.32
CA ALA A 57 -2.23 11.17 -0.49
C ALA A 57 -2.98 11.62 0.78
N GLY A 58 -2.29 11.74 1.92
CA GLY A 58 -2.87 12.09 3.22
C GLY A 58 -3.49 10.91 3.96
N ILE A 59 -3.07 9.68 3.63
CA ILE A 59 -3.63 8.45 4.19
C ILE A 59 -2.61 7.83 5.16
N GLU A 60 -3.10 7.33 6.30
CA GLU A 60 -2.25 6.67 7.29
C GLU A 60 -1.86 5.26 6.82
N ILE A 61 -0.63 4.84 7.13
CA ILE A 61 -0.13 3.50 6.84
C ILE A 61 -0.08 2.72 8.15
N VAL A 62 -0.78 1.59 8.18
CA VAL A 62 -0.61 0.59 9.23
C VAL A 62 0.19 -0.58 8.68
N GLU A 63 1.28 -0.89 9.36
CA GLU A 63 2.10 -2.07 9.05
C GLU A 63 1.43 -3.31 9.65
N GLY A 64 1.00 -4.23 8.78
CA GLY A 64 0.30 -5.45 9.19
C GLY A 64 -1.06 -5.59 8.53
N THR A 65 -1.46 -6.84 8.30
CA THR A 65 -2.78 -7.16 7.76
C THR A 65 -3.84 -7.02 8.84
N HIS A 66 -5.02 -6.53 8.48
CA HIS A 66 -6.20 -6.67 9.35
C HIS A 66 -6.41 -8.17 9.65
N HIS A 67 -6.49 -8.51 10.93
CA HIS A 67 -7.02 -9.77 11.44
C HIS A 67 -8.45 -9.56 11.91
#